data_AF-A0A3C1WRT6-F1
#
_entry.id   AF-A0A3C1WRT6-F1
#
_cell.length_a   1.000
_cell.length_b   1.000
_cell.length_c   1.000
_cell.angle_alpha   90.00
_cell.angle_beta   90.00
_cell.angle_gamma   90.00
#
_symmetry.space_group_name_H-M   'P 1'
#
loop_
_entity.id
_entity.type
_entity.pdbx_description
1 polymer ?
#
loop_
_entity_poly.entity_id
_entity_poly.type
_entity_poly.pdbx_seq_one_letter_code
_entity_poly.pdbx_strand_id
1 'polypeptide(L)'
;MPVTKKRKAANAKVKEGVVYTLEQASALLKEVSTPKFDASVDIHIRLGIDPRKADQSIRGTVALPHGTGKTKRVLVLCNPDKESEATGAGADYAGLAEFVEKIEKGWADIDVVIATPSVMPKIAKLGKILGPRNLMPNPKSGTVTENVADAVKEVKGGKIAFRVDKQGIIHASIGRISFTKEKIRDNAHELISTVVRMKPSS
;
A
#
# COMPACT_ATOMS: atom_id res chain seq x y z
N MET A 1 -0.28 21.31 24.05
CA MET A 1 -0.56 20.00 24.71
C MET A 1 0.72 19.47 25.36
N PRO A 2 0.68 18.96 26.60
CA PRO A 2 1.86 18.40 27.25
C PRO A 2 2.33 17.14 26.52
N VAL A 3 3.63 17.07 26.21
CA VAL A 3 4.26 15.96 25.48
C VAL A 3 4.60 14.82 26.45
N THR A 4 4.29 13.57 26.10
CA THR A 4 4.56 12.39 26.94
C THR A 4 6.06 12.11 27.07
N LYS A 5 6.49 11.42 28.15
CA LYS A 5 7.90 11.11 28.43
C LYS A 5 8.60 10.39 27.27
N LYS A 6 7.92 9.43 26.63
CA LYS A 6 8.44 8.69 25.46
C LYS A 6 8.59 9.60 24.23
N ARG A 7 7.63 10.48 23.97
CA ARG A 7 7.68 11.41 22.85
C ARG A 7 8.76 12.50 23.05
N LYS A 8 8.99 12.95 24.29
CA LYS A 8 10.11 13.85 24.61
C LYS A 8 11.47 13.20 24.31
N ALA A 9 11.66 11.93 24.69
CA ALA A 9 12.90 11.20 24.42
C ALA A 9 13.14 10.97 22.91
N ALA A 10 12.09 10.67 22.15
CA ALA A 10 12.13 10.56 20.70
C ALA A 10 12.49 11.90 20.03
N ASN A 11 11.79 12.98 20.40
CA ASN A 11 12.03 14.32 19.86
C ASN A 11 13.43 14.84 20.16
N ALA A 12 14.03 14.49 21.30
CA ALA A 12 15.41 14.89 21.62
C ALA A 12 16.45 14.34 20.62
N LYS A 13 16.15 13.21 19.96
CA LYS A 13 17.03 12.61 18.94
C LYS A 13 16.83 13.18 17.54
N VAL A 14 15.67 13.80 17.29
CA VAL A 14 15.33 14.39 15.99
C VAL A 14 15.47 15.90 16.07
N LYS A 15 16.54 16.46 15.50
CA LYS A 15 16.73 17.92 15.43
C LYS A 15 15.74 18.53 14.43
N GLU A 16 14.95 19.48 14.92
CA GLU A 16 14.03 20.26 14.10
C GLU A 16 14.81 21.18 13.14
N GLY A 17 14.32 21.34 11.90
CA GLY A 17 14.98 22.16 10.86
C GLY A 17 16.20 21.51 10.17
N VAL A 18 16.66 20.35 10.63
CA VAL A 18 17.74 19.60 9.96
C VAL A 18 17.17 18.71 8.86
N VAL A 19 17.72 18.82 7.65
CA VAL A 19 17.40 17.93 6.53
C VAL A 19 18.33 16.72 6.61
N TYR A 20 17.77 15.56 6.95
CA TYR A 20 18.50 14.29 6.98
C TYR A 20 18.49 13.65 5.60
N THR A 21 19.58 13.00 5.22
CA THR A 21 19.60 12.12 4.05
C THR A 21 18.77 10.85 4.32
N LEU A 22 18.34 10.15 3.27
CA LEU A 22 17.61 8.88 3.42
C LEU A 22 18.39 7.86 4.26
N GLU A 23 19.72 7.84 4.14
CA GLU A 23 20.58 6.95 4.92
C GLU A 23 20.60 7.33 6.41
N GLN A 24 20.77 8.62 6.72
CA GLN A 24 20.74 9.12 8.10
C GLN A 24 19.37 8.90 8.73
N ALA A 25 18.29 9.18 8.00
CA ALA A 25 16.93 8.96 8.46
C ALA A 25 16.64 7.48 8.73
N SER A 26 17.09 6.59 7.83
CA SER A 26 16.89 5.14 7.98
C SER A 26 17.61 4.55 9.19
N ALA A 27 18.78 5.10 9.55
CA ALA A 27 19.47 4.74 10.79
C ALA A 27 18.73 5.28 12.02
N LEU A 28 18.33 6.55 11.98
CA LEU A 28 17.67 7.24 13.10
C LEU A 28 16.32 6.62 13.47
N LEU A 29 15.55 6.13 12.49
CA LEU A 29 14.22 5.53 12.70
C LEU A 29 14.23 4.41 13.75
N LYS A 30 15.30 3.60 13.80
CA LYS A 30 15.44 2.51 14.79
C LYS A 30 15.64 3.03 16.20
N GLU A 31 16.34 4.14 16.36
CA GLU A 31 16.65 4.73 17.68
C GLU A 31 15.48 5.52 18.25
N VAL A 32 14.60 6.02 17.38
CA VAL A 32 13.44 6.84 17.74
C VAL A 32 12.20 5.96 18.01
N SER A 33 12.20 4.72 17.51
CA SER A 33 11.15 3.75 17.78
C SER A 33 11.05 3.43 19.28
N THR A 34 9.89 3.71 19.87
CA THR A 34 9.55 3.41 21.26
C THR A 34 8.54 2.27 21.51
N PRO A 35 7.75 1.77 20.53
CA PRO A 35 6.85 0.64 20.77
C PRO A 35 7.61 -0.67 20.99
N LYS A 36 6.97 -1.62 21.68
CA LYS A 36 7.50 -2.96 21.96
C LYS A 36 7.29 -3.95 20.80
N PHE A 37 6.44 -3.60 19.84
CA PHE A 37 6.13 -4.41 18.66
C PHE A 37 6.84 -3.85 17.43
N ASP A 38 6.92 -4.65 16.37
CA ASP A 38 7.53 -4.24 15.10
C ASP A 38 6.64 -3.23 14.36
N ALA A 39 6.88 -1.95 14.60
CA ALA A 39 6.09 -0.87 14.03
C ALA A 39 6.40 -0.64 12.54
N SER A 40 5.41 -0.10 11.82
CA SER A 40 5.54 0.27 10.42
C SER A 40 6.43 1.50 10.25
N VAL A 41 7.16 1.53 9.14
CA VAL A 41 7.86 2.72 8.66
C VAL A 41 7.07 3.26 7.49
N ASP A 42 6.52 4.45 7.68
CA ASP A 42 5.71 5.14 6.68
C ASP A 42 6.45 6.37 6.16
N ILE A 43 6.25 6.68 4.88
CA ILE A 43 6.76 7.87 4.24
C ILE A 43 5.60 8.76 3.80
N HIS A 44 5.76 10.05 4.03
CA HIS A 44 4.82 11.08 3.68
C HIS A 44 5.48 12.04 2.70
N ILE A 45 4.92 12.13 1.49
CA ILE A 45 5.47 12.99 0.43
C ILE A 45 4.44 14.07 0.15
N ARG A 46 4.76 15.31 0.53
CA ARG A 46 3.94 16.47 0.20
C ARG A 46 4.26 16.90 -1.23
N LEU A 47 3.24 16.91 -2.07
CA LEU A 47 3.33 17.33 -3.46
C LEU A 47 2.79 18.76 -3.62
N GLY A 48 3.24 19.44 -4.68
CA GLY A 48 2.81 20.79 -5.05
C GLY A 48 1.62 20.83 -6.01
N ILE A 49 0.75 19.81 -5.98
CA ILE A 49 -0.38 19.65 -6.91
C ILE A 49 -1.72 19.98 -6.23
N ASP A 50 -2.73 20.33 -7.03
CA ASP A 50 -4.11 20.44 -6.57
C ASP A 50 -4.87 19.13 -6.84
N PRO A 51 -5.12 18.29 -5.81
CA PRO A 51 -5.80 17.01 -5.99
C PRO A 51 -7.27 17.14 -6.40
N ARG A 52 -7.84 18.36 -6.43
CA ARG A 52 -9.18 18.63 -6.96
C ARG A 52 -9.22 18.65 -8.48
N LYS A 53 -8.07 18.88 -9.13
CA LYS A 53 -7.94 18.85 -10.59
C LYS A 53 -7.67 17.43 -11.06
N ALA A 54 -8.49 16.93 -11.99
CA ALA A 54 -8.43 15.53 -12.44
C ALA A 54 -7.11 15.18 -13.13
N ASP A 55 -6.54 16.14 -13.86
CA ASP A 55 -5.25 16.08 -14.56
C ASP A 55 -4.05 16.04 -13.61
N GLN A 56 -4.19 16.57 -12.40
CA GLN A 56 -3.14 16.57 -11.37
C GLN A 56 -3.31 15.45 -10.35
N SER A 57 -4.31 14.59 -10.50
CA SER A 57 -4.54 13.46 -9.59
C SER A 57 -3.53 12.33 -9.83
N ILE A 58 -2.59 12.16 -8.90
CA ILE A 58 -1.60 11.08 -8.97
C ILE A 58 -2.14 9.84 -8.24
N ARG A 59 -2.18 8.73 -8.96
CA ARG A 59 -2.45 7.39 -8.45
C ARG A 59 -1.57 6.40 -9.18
N GLY A 60 -0.82 5.61 -8.43
CA GLY A 60 0.16 4.69 -9.00
C GLY A 60 0.37 3.47 -8.13
N THR A 61 1.20 2.57 -8.65
CA THR A 61 1.73 1.43 -7.90
C THR A 61 3.23 1.41 -8.00
N VAL A 62 3.89 0.99 -6.93
CA VAL A 62 5.33 0.74 -6.93
C VAL A 62 5.59 -0.64 -6.35
N ALA A 63 6.52 -1.38 -6.95
CA ALA A 63 7.05 -2.61 -6.39
C ALA A 63 8.22 -2.26 -5.48
N LEU A 64 8.06 -2.47 -4.17
CA LEU A 64 9.16 -2.23 -3.24
C LEU A 64 10.16 -3.40 -3.32
N PRO A 65 11.46 -3.15 -3.54
CA PRO A 65 12.46 -4.22 -3.74
C PRO A 65 12.58 -5.17 -2.55
N HIS A 66 12.32 -4.69 -1.33
CA HIS A 66 12.37 -5.50 -0.11
C HIS A 66 10.99 -5.77 0.50
N GLY A 67 9.93 -5.43 -0.24
CA GLY A 67 8.54 -5.50 0.22
C GLY A 67 8.24 -4.64 1.46
N THR A 68 7.07 -4.85 2.06
CA THR A 68 6.62 -4.07 3.24
C THR A 68 6.83 -4.80 4.57
N GLY A 69 7.27 -6.06 4.54
CA GLY A 69 7.39 -6.90 5.75
C GLY A 69 6.06 -7.30 6.38
N LYS A 70 4.92 -7.01 5.73
CA LYS A 70 3.59 -7.47 6.14
C LYS A 70 3.14 -8.59 5.20
N THR A 71 2.79 -9.74 5.77
CA THR A 71 2.04 -10.78 5.06
C THR A 71 0.65 -10.26 4.75
N LYS A 72 0.44 -9.86 3.48
CA LYS A 72 -0.87 -9.42 2.99
C LYS A 72 -1.77 -10.62 2.74
N ARG A 73 -3.01 -10.54 3.21
CA ARG A 73 -4.09 -11.48 2.84
C ARG A 73 -4.71 -11.04 1.52
N VAL A 74 -4.58 -11.87 0.49
CA VAL A 74 -5.02 -11.58 -0.89
C VAL A 74 -6.24 -12.44 -1.21
N LEU A 75 -7.34 -11.76 -1.58
CA LEU A 75 -8.53 -12.38 -2.14
C LEU A 75 -8.56 -12.16 -3.65
N VAL A 76 -8.77 -13.22 -4.40
CA VAL A 76 -9.05 -13.15 -5.83
C VAL A 76 -10.52 -13.43 -6.11
N LEU A 77 -11.20 -12.46 -6.68
CA LEU A 77 -12.55 -12.61 -7.21
C LEU A 77 -12.44 -12.94 -8.70
N CYS A 78 -12.65 -14.21 -9.04
CA CYS A 78 -12.57 -14.70 -10.42
C CYS A 78 -13.61 -15.80 -10.64
N ASN A 79 -13.85 -16.13 -11.91
CA ASN A 79 -14.69 -17.28 -12.25
C ASN A 79 -13.98 -18.60 -11.89
N PRO A 80 -14.71 -19.72 -11.76
CA PRO A 80 -14.16 -21.01 -11.31
C PRO A 80 -12.97 -21.53 -12.12
N ASP A 81 -12.88 -21.16 -13.40
CA ASP A 81 -11.78 -21.52 -14.30
C ASP A 81 -10.41 -20.95 -13.85
N LYS A 82 -10.38 -19.85 -13.09
CA LYS A 82 -9.14 -19.19 -12.63
C LYS A 82 -8.87 -19.35 -11.13
N GLU A 83 -9.75 -20.02 -10.39
CA GLU A 83 -9.57 -20.20 -8.94
C GLU A 83 -8.34 -21.07 -8.62
N SER A 84 -8.08 -22.10 -9.42
CA SER A 84 -6.90 -22.96 -9.27
C SER A 84 -5.60 -22.23 -9.57
N GLU A 85 -5.61 -21.33 -10.56
CA GLU A 85 -4.48 -20.48 -10.90
C GLU A 85 -4.17 -19.49 -9.74
N ALA A 86 -5.21 -18.85 -9.20
CA ALA A 86 -5.09 -17.91 -8.09
C ALA A 86 -4.51 -18.56 -6.83
N THR A 87 -5.06 -19.71 -6.43
CA THR A 87 -4.59 -20.45 -5.25
C THR A 87 -3.19 -21.02 -5.46
N GLY A 88 -2.88 -21.53 -6.66
CA GLY A 88 -1.53 -21.98 -7.03
C GLY A 88 -0.48 -20.86 -6.99
N ALA A 89 -0.89 -19.61 -7.24
CA ALA A 89 -0.01 -18.43 -7.14
C ALA A 89 0.17 -17.91 -5.70
N GLY A 90 -0.52 -18.49 -4.72
CA GLY A 90 -0.42 -18.12 -3.31
C GLY A 90 -1.47 -17.12 -2.83
N ALA A 91 -2.62 -17.02 -3.49
CA ALA A 91 -3.78 -16.30 -2.96
C ALA A 91 -4.32 -17.02 -1.72
N ASP A 92 -4.69 -16.26 -0.69
CA ASP A 92 -5.26 -16.83 0.55
C ASP A 92 -6.71 -17.27 0.34
N TYR A 93 -7.42 -16.58 -0.55
CA TYR A 93 -8.81 -16.85 -0.90
C TYR A 93 -9.01 -16.66 -2.40
N ALA A 94 -9.74 -17.56 -3.06
CA ALA A 94 -10.17 -17.41 -4.44
C ALA A 94 -11.61 -17.89 -4.61
N GLY A 95 -12.42 -17.13 -5.34
CA GLY A 95 -13.79 -17.50 -5.70
C GLY A 95 -14.68 -16.29 -5.87
N LEU A 96 -15.89 -16.49 -6.42
CA LEU A 96 -16.81 -15.38 -6.73
C LEU A 96 -18.03 -15.31 -5.81
N ALA A 97 -19.00 -16.22 -5.96
CA ALA A 97 -20.31 -16.10 -5.32
C ALA A 97 -20.23 -16.12 -3.78
N GLU A 98 -19.48 -17.08 -3.22
CA GLU A 98 -19.32 -17.24 -1.78
C GLU A 98 -18.69 -15.99 -1.13
N PHE A 99 -17.62 -15.47 -1.73
CA PHE A 99 -16.91 -14.31 -1.18
C PHE A 99 -17.68 -13.01 -1.37
N VAL A 100 -18.44 -12.87 -2.47
CA VAL A 100 -19.33 -11.71 -2.67
C VAL A 100 -20.37 -11.67 -1.56
N GLU A 101 -21.03 -12.78 -1.24
CA GLU A 101 -22.01 -12.85 -0.14
C GLU A 101 -21.37 -12.61 1.24
N LYS A 102 -20.19 -13.20 1.51
CA LYS A 102 -19.47 -12.96 2.77
C LYS A 102 -19.12 -11.49 2.96
N ILE A 103 -18.64 -10.82 1.92
CA ILE A 103 -18.32 -9.38 1.96
C ILE A 103 -19.58 -8.55 2.16
N GLU A 104 -20.69 -8.92 1.51
CA GLU A 104 -22.00 -8.28 1.71
C GLU A 104 -22.46 -8.38 3.17
N LYS A 105 -22.18 -9.50 3.84
CA LYS A 105 -22.43 -9.72 5.27
C LYS A 105 -21.41 -9.02 6.20
N GLY A 106 -20.45 -8.29 5.65
CA GLY A 106 -19.51 -7.45 6.40
C GLY A 106 -18.11 -8.04 6.61
N TRP A 107 -17.83 -9.24 6.09
CA TRP A 107 -16.50 -9.85 6.16
C TRP A 107 -15.48 -9.08 5.32
N ALA A 108 -14.33 -8.74 5.89
CA ALA A 108 -13.21 -8.15 5.14
C ALA A 108 -11.86 -8.40 5.81
N ASP A 109 -11.61 -9.64 6.21
CA ASP A 109 -10.32 -10.07 6.77
C ASP A 109 -9.24 -10.24 5.67
N ILE A 110 -9.14 -9.23 4.81
CA ILE A 110 -8.28 -9.20 3.63
C ILE A 110 -7.62 -7.83 3.50
N ASP A 111 -6.43 -7.82 2.92
CA ASP A 111 -5.65 -6.59 2.70
C ASP A 111 -5.72 -6.12 1.25
N VAL A 112 -5.88 -7.03 0.28
CA VAL A 112 -5.96 -6.72 -1.15
C VAL A 112 -6.98 -7.61 -1.85
N VAL A 113 -7.78 -7.02 -2.73
CA VAL A 113 -8.68 -7.73 -3.63
C VAL A 113 -8.17 -7.60 -5.06
N ILE A 114 -8.03 -8.72 -5.74
CA ILE A 114 -7.74 -8.81 -7.17
C ILE A 114 -8.99 -9.34 -7.85
N ALA A 115 -9.34 -8.80 -9.02
CA ALA A 115 -10.52 -9.24 -9.75
C ALA A 115 -10.24 -9.39 -11.24
N THR A 116 -10.96 -10.29 -11.90
CA THR A 116 -10.99 -10.32 -13.37
C THR A 116 -11.99 -9.27 -13.91
N PRO A 117 -11.71 -8.64 -15.06
CA PRO A 117 -12.63 -7.73 -15.74
C PRO A 117 -14.06 -8.28 -15.86
N SER A 118 -14.20 -9.57 -16.15
CA SER A 118 -15.48 -10.28 -16.31
C SER A 118 -16.39 -10.22 -15.07
N VAL A 119 -15.84 -10.14 -13.87
CA VAL A 119 -16.60 -10.15 -12.61
C VAL A 119 -16.84 -8.78 -12.01
N MET A 120 -16.23 -7.72 -12.56
CA MET A 120 -16.37 -6.34 -12.08
C MET A 120 -17.83 -5.85 -11.98
N PRO A 121 -18.74 -6.16 -12.91
CA PRO A 121 -20.15 -5.76 -12.78
C PRO A 121 -20.82 -6.34 -11.52
N LYS A 122 -20.45 -7.56 -11.13
CA LYS A 122 -20.97 -8.24 -9.94
C LYS A 122 -20.38 -7.68 -8.64
N ILE A 123 -19.16 -7.15 -8.69
CA ILE A 123 -18.44 -6.57 -7.54
C ILE A 123 -18.81 -5.10 -7.33
N ALA A 124 -19.36 -4.42 -8.34
CA ALA A 124 -19.79 -3.02 -8.27
C ALA A 124 -20.74 -2.74 -7.08
N LYS A 125 -21.63 -3.69 -6.75
CA LYS A 125 -22.54 -3.60 -5.59
C LYS A 125 -21.80 -3.54 -4.25
N LEU A 126 -20.62 -4.16 -4.16
CA LEU A 126 -19.77 -4.16 -2.97
C LEU A 126 -18.99 -2.84 -2.79
N GLY A 127 -19.09 -1.91 -3.75
CA GLY A 127 -18.38 -0.63 -3.71
C GLY A 127 -18.68 0.20 -2.44
N LYS A 128 -19.87 0.07 -1.86
CA LYS A 128 -20.22 0.73 -0.59
C LYS A 128 -19.41 0.20 0.61
N ILE A 129 -18.96 -1.05 0.55
CA ILE A 129 -18.22 -1.73 1.63
C ILE A 129 -16.71 -1.66 1.35
N LEU A 130 -16.29 -2.04 0.14
CA LEU A 130 -14.88 -2.11 -0.25
C LEU A 130 -14.28 -0.73 -0.54
N GLY A 131 -15.09 0.24 -0.99
CA GLY A 131 -14.65 1.59 -1.34
C GLY A 131 -14.06 2.35 -0.15
N PRO A 132 -14.79 2.54 0.97
CA PRO A 132 -14.29 3.22 2.16
C PRO A 132 -13.06 2.54 2.78
N ARG A 133 -12.91 1.22 2.59
CA ARG A 133 -11.79 0.41 3.07
C ARG A 133 -10.57 0.42 2.14
N ASN A 134 -10.63 1.12 0.99
CA ASN A 134 -9.61 1.10 -0.06
C ASN A 134 -9.30 -0.32 -0.61
N LEU A 135 -10.24 -1.25 -0.49
CA LEU A 135 -10.11 -2.64 -0.97
C LEU A 135 -10.69 -2.84 -2.36
N MET A 136 -11.36 -1.84 -2.92
CA MET A 136 -12.00 -1.95 -4.24
C MET A 136 -10.94 -2.15 -5.35
N PRO A 137 -11.03 -3.22 -6.15
CA PRO A 137 -10.14 -3.43 -7.30
C PRO A 137 -10.21 -2.28 -8.29
N ASN A 138 -9.06 -1.88 -8.85
CA ASN A 138 -8.99 -0.83 -9.85
C ASN A 138 -8.00 -1.20 -10.97
N PRO A 139 -8.38 -1.04 -12.26
CA PRO A 139 -7.46 -1.25 -13.38
C PRO A 139 -6.18 -0.41 -13.27
N LYS A 140 -6.26 0.82 -12.75
CA LYS A 140 -5.10 1.71 -12.56
C LYS A 140 -4.10 1.19 -11.53
N SER A 141 -4.54 0.38 -10.57
CA SER A 141 -3.63 -0.26 -9.60
C SER A 141 -3.14 -1.64 -10.08
N GLY A 142 -3.51 -2.07 -11.29
CA GLY A 142 -3.18 -3.41 -11.79
C GLY A 142 -3.85 -4.55 -11.04
N THR A 143 -4.84 -4.26 -10.18
CA THR A 143 -5.59 -5.28 -9.43
C THR A 143 -6.84 -5.75 -10.17
N VAL A 144 -7.06 -5.24 -11.40
CA VAL A 144 -8.03 -5.77 -12.35
C VAL A 144 -7.27 -6.25 -13.57
N THR A 145 -7.16 -7.56 -13.73
CA THR A 145 -6.36 -8.20 -14.78
C THR A 145 -6.89 -9.58 -15.12
N GLU A 146 -6.62 -10.03 -16.34
CA GLU A 146 -6.87 -11.42 -16.76
C GLU A 146 -5.76 -12.37 -16.27
N ASN A 147 -4.54 -11.85 -16.04
CA ASN A 147 -3.42 -12.63 -15.54
C ASN A 147 -3.37 -12.56 -14.00
N VAL A 148 -4.09 -13.48 -13.38
CA VAL A 148 -4.33 -13.49 -11.94
C VAL A 148 -3.08 -13.95 -11.19
N ALA A 149 -2.39 -14.98 -11.68
CA ALA A 149 -1.19 -15.51 -11.04
C ALA A 149 -0.13 -14.42 -10.82
N ASP A 150 0.14 -13.63 -11.86
CA ASP A 150 1.19 -12.61 -11.77
C ASP A 150 0.78 -11.47 -10.84
N ALA A 151 -0.48 -11.03 -10.88
CA ALA A 151 -0.95 -10.00 -9.95
C ALA A 151 -0.88 -10.46 -8.48
N VAL A 152 -1.20 -11.72 -8.20
CA VAL A 152 -1.05 -12.29 -6.84
C VAL A 152 0.41 -12.27 -6.41
N LYS A 153 1.33 -12.74 -7.27
CA LYS A 153 2.77 -12.75 -6.98
C LYS A 153 3.32 -11.35 -6.76
N GLU A 154 2.94 -10.38 -7.59
CA GLU A 154 3.37 -8.99 -7.43
C GLU A 154 2.88 -8.38 -6.12
N VAL A 155 1.61 -8.59 -5.76
CA VAL A 155 1.02 -8.07 -4.52
C VAL A 155 1.69 -8.68 -3.29
N LYS A 156 1.94 -10.00 -3.32
CA LYS A 156 2.69 -10.71 -2.27
C LYS A 156 4.16 -10.32 -2.24
N GLY A 157 4.75 -10.00 -3.39
CA GLY A 157 6.12 -9.48 -3.56
C GLY A 157 6.31 -8.05 -3.05
N GLY A 158 5.26 -7.40 -2.55
CA GLY A 158 5.36 -6.09 -1.91
C GLY A 158 5.01 -4.91 -2.80
N LYS A 159 4.30 -5.15 -3.92
CA LYS A 159 3.65 -4.09 -4.69
C LYS A 159 2.66 -3.34 -3.79
N ILE A 160 2.81 -2.03 -3.72
CA ILE A 160 1.91 -1.12 -3.00
C ILE A 160 1.24 -0.18 -3.99
N ALA A 161 -0.04 0.09 -3.76
CA ALA A 161 -0.75 1.16 -4.44
C ALA A 161 -0.70 2.42 -3.58
N PHE A 162 -0.44 3.56 -4.20
CA PHE A 162 -0.46 4.86 -3.55
C PHE A 162 -1.38 5.82 -4.31
N ARG A 163 -1.97 6.74 -3.57
CA ARG A 163 -2.81 7.80 -4.10
C ARG A 163 -2.56 9.07 -3.31
N VAL A 164 -2.79 10.20 -3.97
CA VAL A 164 -2.78 11.50 -3.32
C VAL A 164 -4.07 11.67 -2.52
N ASP A 165 -3.92 12.24 -1.33
CA ASP A 165 -5.04 12.62 -0.47
C ASP A 165 -5.65 13.97 -0.89
N LYS A 166 -6.57 14.52 -0.08
CA LYS A 166 -7.19 15.82 -0.39
C LYS A 166 -6.25 17.01 -0.14
N GLN A 167 -5.13 16.81 0.56
CA GLN A 167 -4.14 17.83 0.89
C GLN A 167 -2.91 17.81 -0.02
N GLY A 168 -2.87 16.93 -1.03
CA GLY A 168 -1.72 16.80 -1.92
C GLY A 168 -0.60 15.93 -1.33
N ILE A 169 -0.89 15.06 -0.37
CA ILE A 169 0.09 14.22 0.33
C ILE A 169 -0.09 12.76 -0.10
N ILE A 170 1.02 12.10 -0.42
CA ILE A 170 1.09 10.65 -0.57
C ILE A 170 1.48 10.05 0.79
N HIS A 171 0.72 9.05 1.24
CA HIS A 171 1.06 8.24 2.40
C HIS A 171 1.31 6.81 1.92
N ALA A 172 2.49 6.27 2.23
CA ALA A 172 2.85 4.91 1.85
C ALA A 172 3.65 4.24 2.96
N SER A 173 3.37 2.97 3.22
CA SER A 173 4.18 2.14 4.11
C SER A 173 5.30 1.49 3.33
N ILE A 174 6.54 1.74 3.73
CA ILE A 174 7.75 1.30 3.01
C ILE A 174 8.48 0.15 3.72
N GLY A 175 8.01 -0.28 4.88
CA GLY A 175 8.62 -1.39 5.59
C GLY A 175 8.28 -1.44 7.08
N ARG A 176 9.13 -2.15 7.81
CA ARG A 176 9.07 -2.34 9.26
C ARG A 176 10.37 -1.88 9.91
N ILE A 177 10.32 -1.54 11.19
CA ILE A 177 11.52 -1.14 11.95
C ILE A 177 12.54 -2.29 12.06
N SER A 178 12.06 -3.53 12.00
CA SER A 178 12.91 -4.73 11.90
C SER A 178 13.81 -4.78 10.65
N PHE A 179 13.49 -4.03 9.59
CA PHE A 179 14.30 -4.01 8.37
C PHE A 179 15.68 -3.39 8.61
N THR A 180 16.68 -3.76 7.81
CA THR A 180 17.99 -3.08 7.88
C THR A 180 17.88 -1.66 7.32
N LYS A 181 18.82 -0.79 7.68
CA LYS A 181 18.80 0.62 7.24
C LYS A 181 18.85 0.73 5.70
N GLU A 182 19.56 -0.19 5.05
CA GLU A 182 19.69 -0.28 3.60
C GLU A 182 18.35 -0.63 2.95
N LYS A 183 17.64 -1.62 3.51
CA LYS A 183 16.31 -2.03 3.00
C LYS A 183 15.29 -0.90 3.07
N ILE A 184 15.27 -0.15 4.17
CA ILE A 184 14.37 1.00 4.34
C ILE A 184 14.74 2.10 3.33
N ARG A 185 16.03 2.42 3.20
CA ARG A 185 16.53 3.41 2.25
C ARG A 185 16.17 3.06 0.82
N ASP A 186 16.41 1.84 0.40
CA ASP A 186 16.18 1.39 -0.98
C ASP A 186 14.68 1.40 -1.32
N ASN A 187 13.82 0.94 -0.39
CA ASN A 187 12.36 1.02 -0.54
C ASN A 187 11.88 2.48 -0.63
N ALA A 188 12.41 3.37 0.21
CA ALA A 188 12.08 4.80 0.16
C ALA A 188 12.51 5.42 -1.17
N HIS A 189 13.72 5.12 -1.62
CA HIS A 189 14.28 5.62 -2.87
C HIS A 189 13.45 5.17 -4.09
N GLU A 190 13.00 3.91 -4.11
CA GLU A 190 12.17 3.37 -5.20
C GLU A 190 10.82 4.08 -5.28
N LEU A 191 10.16 4.30 -4.14
CA LEU A 191 8.91 5.06 -4.11
C LEU A 191 9.12 6.51 -4.58
N ILE A 192 10.14 7.20 -4.06
CA ILE A 192 10.42 8.59 -4.44
C ILE A 192 10.73 8.68 -5.94
N SER A 193 11.58 7.78 -6.45
CA SER A 193 11.93 7.72 -7.87
C SER A 193 10.70 7.49 -8.74
N THR A 194 9.81 6.59 -8.32
CA THR A 194 8.55 6.33 -9.02
C THR A 194 7.66 7.57 -9.03
N VAL A 195 7.50 8.26 -7.90
CA VAL A 195 6.70 9.50 -7.81
C VAL A 195 7.29 10.59 -8.69
N VAL A 196 8.62 10.73 -8.76
CA VAL A 196 9.29 11.69 -9.64
C VAL A 196 9.03 11.37 -11.11
N ARG A 197 9.09 10.10 -11.52
CA ARG A 197 8.76 9.68 -12.90
C ARG A 197 7.29 9.94 -13.26
N MET A 198 6.41 9.88 -12.27
CA MET A 198 4.98 10.14 -12.43
C MET A 198 4.61 11.64 -12.34
N LYS A 199 5.60 12.53 -12.21
CA LYS A 199 5.35 13.97 -12.17
C LYS A 199 4.65 14.41 -13.46
N PRO A 200 3.44 15.00 -13.38
CA PRO A 200 2.76 15.55 -14.54
C PRO A 200 3.64 16.60 -15.23
N SER A 201 3.57 16.67 -16.57
CA SER A 201 4.40 17.59 -17.35
C SER A 201 4.07 19.07 -17.12
N SER A 202 2.94 19.39 -16.48
CA SER A 202 2.47 20.76 -16.19
C SER A 202 1.63 20.83 -14.93
#